data_AF-R7TVD9-F1
#
_entry.id   AF-R7TVD9-F1
#
_cell.length_a   1.000
_cell.length_b   1.000
_cell.length_c   1.000
_cell.angle_alpha   90.00
_cell.angle_beta   90.00
_cell.angle_gamma   90.00
#
_symmetry.space_group_name_H-M   'P 1'
#
loop_
_entity.id
_entity.type
_entity.pdbx_description
1 polymer ?
#
loop_
_entity_poly.entity_id
_entity_poly.type
_entity_poly.pdbx_seq_one_letter_code
_entity_poly.pdbx_strand_id
1 'polypeptide(L)'
;MGKKAKKSGKKGKKGKKGKKADDSMTWEEALLAYKISLVEREMEDNERLQLEQKEYISILLQDAKQYKKDHLNDPETEKEEVVMVMKDKWEAARQEEKNIADLKEQIAKKAAEIALEEHQVEYWTEYRDHGQNEHRMQIQLLEHELQDMQNTFNEMSATELTKLIISRPLKQNLNAAKAEIQGSTDEALDQQKYLATEKAMAKMDKYSRQEVLDNDWLKREVAIHQSDVDVLMSQVESVEAENLKIMSQLFECHVDDLKISRDFFLTQFGEGDEVEGFLEDDITQNLSLVSTKASNQSQRPKSAIHKAVEEKVMSLPAPSKVDSDDAVDSDFDGDPGEEGSAADPFEKNFLGDEHFEDYLRLGPLELKMLNVNGKGMKIIKPQTPPVEEIKSKDWRPDEWPVTKPMLRNITGVTPRK
;
A
#
# COMPACT_ATOMS: atom_id res chain seq x y z
N MET A 1 -42.15 46.85 -67.26
CA MET A 1 -42.80 47.80 -68.19
C MET A 1 -42.24 47.59 -69.60
N GLY A 2 -43.11 47.63 -70.63
CA GLY A 2 -42.83 47.80 -72.08
C GLY A 2 -41.90 46.78 -72.78
N LYS A 3 -42.34 45.73 -73.51
CA LYS A 3 -43.06 45.61 -74.81
C LYS A 3 -42.43 46.35 -76.02
N LYS A 4 -41.94 45.58 -77.01
CA LYS A 4 -42.33 45.48 -78.45
C LYS A 4 -41.10 44.97 -79.27
N ALA A 5 -41.07 43.81 -79.94
CA ALA A 5 -41.94 43.11 -80.91
C ALA A 5 -41.82 43.58 -82.38
N LYS A 6 -41.37 42.66 -83.27
CA LYS A 6 -41.81 42.32 -84.65
C LYS A 6 -40.76 41.37 -85.27
N LYS A 7 -40.99 40.14 -85.75
CA LYS A 7 -42.10 39.35 -86.31
C LYS A 7 -42.48 39.68 -87.77
N SER A 8 -42.06 38.82 -88.71
CA SER A 8 -42.80 38.26 -89.88
C SER A 8 -41.78 37.52 -90.76
N GLY A 9 -41.92 36.28 -91.25
CA GLY A 9 -43.08 35.57 -91.80
C GLY A 9 -42.77 35.25 -93.28
N LYS A 10 -42.42 34.01 -93.65
CA LYS A 10 -43.30 32.90 -94.12
C LYS A 10 -43.65 32.92 -95.62
N LYS A 11 -43.34 31.78 -96.29
CA LYS A 11 -43.94 31.09 -97.47
C LYS A 11 -42.81 30.71 -98.45
N GLY A 12 -42.58 29.47 -98.91
CA GLY A 12 -43.37 28.24 -98.94
C GLY A 12 -44.00 28.01 -100.31
N LYS A 13 -43.46 27.10 -101.15
CA LYS A 13 -44.15 25.97 -101.85
C LYS A 13 -43.36 25.39 -103.03
N LYS A 14 -43.36 24.04 -103.08
CA LYS A 14 -43.50 23.10 -104.24
C LYS A 14 -42.57 23.31 -105.46
N GLY A 15 -41.81 22.34 -105.98
CA GLY A 15 -41.94 20.88 -106.00
C GLY A 15 -42.01 20.40 -107.47
N LYS A 16 -41.04 19.60 -107.94
CA LYS A 16 -41.10 18.72 -109.15
C LYS A 16 -39.79 17.91 -109.22
N LYS A 17 -39.78 16.60 -108.92
CA LYS A 17 -39.98 15.40 -109.79
C LYS A 17 -38.97 15.23 -110.93
N GLY A 18 -38.26 14.08 -110.89
CA GLY A 18 -37.43 13.48 -111.95
C GLY A 18 -35.96 13.86 -111.79
N LYS A 19 -34.97 12.96 -111.79
CA LYS A 19 -34.81 11.70 -112.52
C LYS A 19 -33.67 10.90 -111.85
N LYS A 20 -33.79 9.58 -111.77
CA LYS A 20 -32.64 8.68 -111.57
C LYS A 20 -31.68 8.86 -112.75
N ALA A 21 -30.40 9.04 -112.49
CA ALA A 21 -29.32 8.81 -113.45
C ALA A 21 -28.15 8.19 -112.68
N ASP A 22 -27.57 7.20 -113.32
CA ASP A 22 -26.63 6.23 -112.79
C ASP A 22 -25.51 6.80 -111.92
N ASP A 23 -25.35 6.10 -110.82
CA ASP A 23 -24.21 6.11 -109.93
C ASP A 23 -23.02 5.47 -110.65
N SER A 24 -22.26 6.28 -111.36
CA SER A 24 -20.82 6.06 -111.47
C SER A 24 -20.13 7.41 -111.37
N MET A 25 -19.92 7.88 -110.13
CA MET A 25 -18.87 8.89 -109.92
C MET A 25 -17.59 8.33 -110.51
N THR A 26 -17.09 8.97 -111.57
CA THR A 26 -15.73 8.74 -112.03
C THR A 26 -14.81 9.02 -110.85
N TRP A 27 -13.90 8.10 -110.54
CA TRP A 27 -13.06 8.20 -109.33
C TRP A 27 -12.37 9.57 -109.20
N GLU A 28 -12.07 10.22 -110.33
CA GLU A 28 -11.50 11.57 -110.41
C GLU A 28 -12.43 12.66 -109.88
N GLU A 29 -13.73 12.61 -110.16
CA GLU A 29 -14.72 13.58 -109.68
C GLU A 29 -15.02 13.38 -108.19
N ALA A 30 -15.03 12.13 -107.72
CA ALA A 30 -15.10 11.81 -106.29
C ALA A 30 -13.86 12.34 -105.55
N LEU A 31 -12.68 12.21 -106.14
CA LEU A 31 -11.42 12.71 -105.58
C LEU A 31 -11.37 14.24 -105.55
N LEU A 32 -11.89 14.89 -106.60
CA LEU A 32 -11.92 16.35 -106.70
C LEU A 32 -12.96 16.96 -105.73
N ALA A 33 -14.15 16.35 -105.63
CA ALA A 33 -15.15 16.74 -104.64
C ALA A 33 -14.65 16.51 -103.21
N TYR A 34 -13.95 15.40 -102.94
CA TYR A 34 -13.30 15.19 -101.65
C TYR A 34 -12.24 16.26 -101.38
N LYS A 35 -11.40 16.59 -102.36
CA LYS A 35 -10.36 17.64 -102.23
C LYS A 35 -10.96 19.02 -102.00
N ILE A 36 -12.04 19.38 -102.69
CA ILE A 36 -12.77 20.63 -102.45
C ILE A 36 -13.37 20.63 -101.05
N SER A 37 -14.04 19.54 -100.64
CA SER A 37 -14.62 19.43 -99.29
C SER A 37 -13.57 19.47 -98.18
N LEU A 38 -12.34 19.02 -98.47
CA LEU A 38 -11.22 19.09 -97.55
C LEU A 38 -10.73 20.53 -97.39
N VAL A 39 -10.57 21.26 -98.50
CA VAL A 39 -10.17 22.68 -98.49
C VAL A 39 -11.26 23.55 -97.87
N GLU A 40 -12.54 23.27 -98.15
CA GLU A 40 -13.67 23.98 -97.52
C GLU A 40 -13.69 23.74 -96.00
N ARG A 41 -13.44 22.50 -95.54
CA ARG A 41 -13.32 22.20 -94.11
C ARG A 41 -12.13 22.91 -93.48
N GLU A 42 -10.98 22.94 -94.13
CA GLU A 42 -9.79 23.66 -93.66
C GLU A 42 -10.03 25.18 -93.58
N MET A 43 -10.77 25.75 -94.54
CA MET A 43 -11.18 27.15 -94.53
C MET A 43 -12.15 27.44 -93.37
N GLU A 44 -13.17 26.60 -93.18
CA GLU A 44 -14.12 26.74 -92.07
C GLU A 44 -13.43 26.60 -90.71
N ASP A 45 -12.50 25.65 -90.57
CA ASP A 45 -11.72 25.45 -89.35
C ASP A 45 -10.79 26.65 -89.06
N ASN A 46 -10.19 27.24 -90.11
CA ASN A 46 -9.37 28.44 -89.97
C ASN A 46 -10.20 29.67 -89.59
N GLU A 47 -11.40 29.83 -90.16
CA GLU A 47 -12.34 30.90 -89.80
C GLU A 47 -12.82 30.76 -88.35
N ARG A 48 -13.15 29.54 -87.90
CA ARG A 48 -13.49 29.26 -86.50
C ARG A 48 -12.34 29.59 -85.57
N LEU A 49 -11.13 29.15 -85.90
CA LEU A 49 -9.94 29.42 -85.11
C LEU A 49 -9.68 30.94 -85.00
N GLN A 50 -9.87 31.70 -86.09
CA GLN A 50 -9.72 33.16 -86.05
C GLN A 50 -10.80 33.85 -85.20
N LEU A 51 -12.03 33.34 -85.20
CA LEU A 51 -13.10 33.85 -84.33
C LEU A 51 -12.79 33.56 -82.87
N GLU A 52 -12.41 32.33 -82.54
CA GLU A 52 -11.98 31.96 -81.19
C GLU A 52 -10.79 32.82 -80.73
N GLN A 53 -9.77 33.02 -81.58
CA GLN A 53 -8.65 33.90 -81.27
C GLN A 53 -9.10 35.34 -81.02
N LYS A 54 -10.03 35.88 -81.81
CA LYS A 54 -10.58 37.23 -81.59
C LYS A 54 -11.37 37.31 -80.29
N GLU A 55 -12.11 36.28 -79.93
CA GLU A 55 -12.82 36.19 -78.65
C GLU A 55 -11.85 36.13 -77.47
N TYR A 56 -10.81 35.29 -77.52
CA TYR A 56 -9.77 35.25 -76.47
C TYR A 56 -9.04 36.57 -76.33
N ILE A 57 -8.67 37.22 -77.44
CA ILE A 57 -8.05 38.55 -77.41
C ILE A 57 -9.01 39.57 -76.79
N SER A 58 -10.30 39.52 -77.12
CA SER A 58 -11.30 40.41 -76.54
C SER A 58 -11.46 40.20 -75.03
N ILE A 59 -11.49 38.94 -74.58
CA ILE A 59 -11.59 38.59 -73.15
C ILE A 59 -10.34 39.08 -72.41
N LEU A 60 -9.14 38.79 -72.91
CA LEU A 60 -7.90 39.26 -72.29
C LEU A 60 -7.82 40.79 -72.23
N LEU A 61 -8.29 41.49 -73.27
CA LEU A 61 -8.37 42.95 -73.25
C LEU A 61 -9.40 43.47 -72.25
N GLN A 62 -10.50 42.76 -72.05
CA GLN A 62 -11.52 43.10 -71.06
C GLN A 62 -10.99 42.86 -69.63
N ASP A 63 -10.33 41.73 -69.38
CA ASP A 63 -9.70 41.42 -68.10
C ASP A 63 -8.59 42.41 -67.77
N ALA A 64 -7.76 42.77 -68.75
CA ALA A 64 -6.73 43.80 -68.57
C ALA A 64 -7.33 45.18 -68.28
N LYS A 65 -8.48 45.52 -68.88
CA LYS A 65 -9.20 46.77 -68.57
C LYS A 65 -9.83 46.73 -67.18
N GLN A 66 -10.38 45.59 -66.78
CA GLN A 66 -10.99 45.39 -65.47
C GLN A 66 -9.91 45.45 -64.37
N TYR A 67 -8.80 44.74 -64.55
CA TYR A 67 -7.64 44.80 -63.65
C TYR A 67 -7.09 46.23 -63.53
N LYS A 68 -6.96 46.97 -64.64
CA LYS A 68 -6.57 48.39 -64.60
C LYS A 68 -7.58 49.23 -63.85
N LYS A 69 -8.89 49.03 -64.07
CA LYS A 69 -9.95 49.78 -63.41
C LYS A 69 -9.98 49.50 -61.92
N ASP A 70 -9.82 48.25 -61.51
CA ASP A 70 -9.81 47.83 -60.11
C ASP A 70 -8.56 48.40 -59.43
N HIS A 71 -7.37 48.32 -60.04
CA HIS A 71 -6.16 48.97 -59.53
C HIS A 71 -6.19 50.51 -59.55
N LEU A 72 -6.92 51.13 -60.48
CA LEU A 72 -7.10 52.59 -60.48
C LEU A 72 -8.07 53.05 -59.38
N ASN A 73 -8.97 52.17 -58.97
CA ASN A 73 -9.95 52.41 -57.91
C ASN A 73 -9.45 51.97 -56.53
N ASP A 74 -8.31 51.28 -56.45
CA ASP A 74 -7.64 51.04 -55.18
C ASP A 74 -7.29 52.41 -54.58
N PRO A 75 -7.79 52.74 -53.38
CA PRO A 75 -7.39 53.97 -52.71
C PRO A 75 -5.88 53.92 -52.53
N GLU A 76 -5.18 54.98 -52.94
CA GLU A 76 -3.76 55.15 -52.65
C GLU A 76 -3.59 55.08 -51.13
N THR A 77 -3.10 53.94 -50.65
CA THR A 77 -2.90 53.72 -49.22
C THR A 77 -1.85 54.70 -48.71
N GLU A 78 -2.19 55.40 -47.63
CA GLU A 78 -1.23 56.30 -47.00
C GLU A 78 -0.05 55.48 -46.48
N LYS A 79 1.17 55.99 -46.67
CA LYS A 79 2.40 55.29 -46.24
C LYS A 79 2.34 54.93 -44.75
N GLU A 80 1.64 55.73 -43.95
CA GLU A 80 1.46 55.51 -42.51
C GLU A 80 0.61 54.27 -42.22
N GLU A 81 -0.49 54.04 -42.95
CA GLU A 81 -1.34 52.85 -42.79
C GLU A 81 -0.59 51.57 -43.13
N VAL A 82 0.20 51.58 -44.22
CA VAL A 82 1.04 50.44 -44.60
C VAL A 82 2.09 50.15 -43.53
N VAL A 83 2.71 51.19 -42.96
CA VAL A 83 3.68 51.05 -41.87
C VAL A 83 3.03 50.51 -40.59
N MET A 84 1.80 50.94 -40.25
CA MET A 84 1.07 50.39 -39.10
C MET A 84 0.72 48.91 -39.31
N VAL A 85 0.14 48.54 -40.44
CA VAL A 85 -0.19 47.13 -40.75
C VAL A 85 1.07 46.27 -40.79
N MET A 86 2.20 46.79 -41.28
CA MET A 86 3.47 46.08 -41.21
C MET A 86 3.96 45.91 -39.77
N LYS A 87 3.90 46.95 -38.93
CA LYS A 87 4.25 46.83 -37.51
C LYS A 87 3.38 45.79 -36.80
N ASP A 88 2.07 45.80 -37.02
CA ASP A 88 1.14 44.83 -36.44
C ASP A 88 1.47 43.39 -36.88
N LYS A 89 1.79 43.18 -38.16
CA LYS A 89 2.23 41.86 -38.66
C LYS A 89 3.55 41.42 -38.04
N TRP A 90 4.49 42.35 -37.86
CA TRP A 90 5.77 42.07 -37.22
C TRP A 90 5.60 41.75 -35.73
N GLU A 91 4.69 42.43 -35.04
CA GLU A 91 4.34 42.15 -33.64
C GLU A 91 3.63 40.81 -33.50
N ALA A 92 2.68 40.50 -34.38
CA ALA A 92 2.02 39.20 -34.44
C ALA A 92 3.02 38.06 -34.68
N ALA A 93 3.91 38.21 -35.66
CA ALA A 93 4.97 37.23 -35.94
C ALA A 93 5.89 37.04 -34.73
N ARG A 94 6.29 38.12 -34.06
CA ARG A 94 7.12 38.05 -32.84
C ARG A 94 6.38 37.37 -31.68
N GLN A 95 5.07 37.59 -31.55
CA GLN A 95 4.28 36.92 -30.54
C GLN A 95 4.11 35.43 -30.84
N GLU A 96 3.92 35.05 -32.11
CA GLU A 96 3.91 33.66 -32.54
C GLU A 96 5.26 32.98 -32.29
N GLU A 97 6.39 33.64 -32.59
CA GLU A 97 7.73 33.13 -32.28
C GLU A 97 7.92 32.87 -30.77
N LYS A 98 7.46 33.80 -29.92
CA LYS A 98 7.47 33.59 -28.45
C LYS A 98 6.61 32.40 -28.05
N ASN A 99 5.39 32.31 -28.57
CA ASN A 99 4.51 31.18 -28.27
C ASN A 99 5.13 29.85 -28.72
N ILE A 100 5.80 29.81 -29.88
CA ILE A 100 6.52 28.62 -30.36
C ILE A 100 7.69 28.29 -29.43
N ALA A 101 8.43 29.28 -28.96
CA ALA A 101 9.53 29.06 -28.00
C ALA A 101 9.02 28.49 -26.67
N ASP A 102 7.93 29.06 -26.12
CA ASP A 102 7.30 28.58 -24.88
C ASP A 102 6.78 27.15 -25.04
N LEU A 103 6.16 26.83 -26.18
CA LEU A 103 5.72 25.47 -26.49
C LEU A 103 6.90 24.49 -26.62
N LYS A 104 8.00 24.90 -27.24
CA LYS A 104 9.22 24.09 -27.30
C LYS A 104 9.79 23.82 -25.91
N GLU A 105 9.80 24.81 -25.02
CA GLU A 105 10.24 24.64 -23.63
C GLU A 105 9.33 23.65 -22.87
N GLN A 106 8.01 23.77 -23.05
CA GLN A 106 7.06 22.83 -22.44
C GLN A 106 7.23 21.41 -22.97
N ILE A 107 7.45 21.24 -24.28
CA ILE A 107 7.74 19.95 -24.89
C ILE A 107 9.04 19.37 -24.30
N ALA A 108 10.09 20.18 -24.16
CA ALA A 108 11.35 19.73 -23.57
C ALA A 108 11.18 19.28 -22.11
N LYS A 109 10.43 20.03 -21.29
CA LYS A 109 10.12 19.64 -19.91
C LYS A 109 9.35 18.32 -19.85
N LYS A 110 8.34 18.15 -20.71
CA LYS A 110 7.56 16.91 -20.80
C LYS A 110 8.37 15.74 -21.31
N ALA A 111 9.27 15.94 -22.26
CA ALA A 111 10.18 14.90 -22.72
C ALA A 111 11.11 14.42 -21.59
N ALA A 112 11.61 15.34 -20.76
CA ALA A 112 12.42 14.97 -19.60
C ALA A 112 11.61 14.20 -18.53
N GLU A 113 10.36 14.59 -18.29
CA GLU A 113 9.44 13.86 -17.39
C GLU A 113 9.16 12.45 -17.91
N ILE A 114 8.89 12.30 -19.21
CA ILE A 114 8.69 11.00 -19.86
C ILE A 114 9.94 10.12 -19.73
N ALA A 115 11.14 10.66 -19.94
CA ALA A 115 12.37 9.89 -19.81
C ALA A 115 12.59 9.34 -18.39
N LEU A 116 12.18 10.10 -17.37
CA LEU A 116 12.24 9.65 -15.98
C LEU A 116 11.21 8.56 -15.69
N GLU A 117 9.99 8.69 -16.22
CA GLU A 117 8.97 7.66 -16.15
C GLU A 117 9.39 6.37 -16.90
N GLU A 118 10.03 6.50 -18.06
CA GLU A 118 10.57 5.36 -18.81
C GLU A 118 11.60 4.56 -18.00
N HIS A 119 12.51 5.25 -17.31
CA HIS A 119 13.46 4.58 -16.40
C HIS A 119 12.75 3.86 -15.24
N GLN A 120 11.68 4.45 -14.68
CA GLN A 120 10.89 3.75 -13.66
C GLN A 120 10.18 2.52 -14.22
N VAL A 121 9.61 2.63 -15.43
CA VAL A 121 8.98 1.50 -16.12
C VAL A 121 10.01 0.40 -16.35
N GLU A 122 11.21 0.74 -16.83
CA GLU A 122 12.30 -0.21 -17.04
C GLU A 122 12.66 -0.92 -15.74
N TYR A 123 12.90 -0.18 -14.65
CA TYR A 123 13.14 -0.74 -13.32
C TYR A 123 12.04 -1.72 -12.88
N TRP A 124 10.77 -1.35 -13.02
CA TRP A 124 9.65 -2.23 -12.65
C TRP A 124 9.53 -3.45 -13.56
N THR A 125 9.90 -3.34 -14.85
CA THR A 125 9.93 -4.49 -15.75
C THR A 125 11.07 -5.45 -15.41
N GLU A 126 12.26 -4.94 -15.09
CA GLU A 126 13.38 -5.75 -14.62
C GLU A 126 13.04 -6.48 -13.32
N TYR A 127 12.40 -5.78 -12.38
CA TYR A 127 11.94 -6.38 -11.14
C TYR A 127 10.86 -7.45 -11.38
N ARG A 128 9.88 -7.18 -12.25
CA ARG A 128 8.84 -8.16 -12.59
C ARG A 128 9.44 -9.43 -13.20
N ASP A 129 10.41 -9.28 -14.10
CA ASP A 129 10.95 -10.39 -14.89
C ASP A 129 12.02 -11.18 -14.12
N HIS A 130 12.85 -10.51 -13.32
CA HIS A 130 13.99 -11.13 -12.64
C HIS A 130 13.90 -11.01 -11.12
N GLY A 131 13.78 -9.79 -10.58
CA GLY A 131 13.82 -9.55 -9.13
C GLY A 131 12.72 -10.28 -8.33
N GLN A 132 11.52 -10.39 -8.90
CA GLN A 132 10.42 -11.14 -8.30
C GLN A 132 10.76 -12.62 -8.13
N ASN A 133 11.49 -13.21 -9.08
CA ASN A 133 11.85 -14.62 -9.03
C ASN A 133 12.93 -14.87 -7.97
N GLU A 134 13.91 -13.98 -7.85
CA GLU A 134 14.95 -14.04 -6.81
C GLU A 134 14.35 -13.90 -5.41
N HIS A 135 13.52 -12.87 -5.19
CA HIS A 135 12.82 -12.69 -3.92
C HIS A 135 11.87 -13.85 -3.60
N ARG A 136 11.16 -14.38 -4.59
CA ARG A 136 10.32 -15.57 -4.40
C ARG A 136 11.15 -16.78 -3.97
N MET A 137 12.31 -17.01 -4.59
CA MET A 137 13.20 -18.11 -4.23
C MET A 137 13.73 -17.94 -2.80
N GLN A 138 14.14 -16.73 -2.43
CA GLN A 138 14.61 -16.43 -1.08
C GLN A 138 13.51 -16.64 -0.04
N ILE A 139 12.28 -16.20 -0.33
CA ILE A 139 11.12 -16.43 0.55
C ILE A 139 10.87 -17.93 0.70
N GLN A 140 10.87 -18.69 -0.39
CA GLN A 140 10.68 -20.14 -0.35
C GLN A 140 11.74 -20.86 0.48
N LEU A 141 13.00 -20.44 0.36
CA LEU A 141 14.10 -20.99 1.16
C LEU A 141 13.88 -20.71 2.65
N LEU A 142 13.55 -19.46 3.00
CA LEU A 142 13.28 -19.08 4.39
C LEU A 142 12.06 -19.79 4.97
N GLU A 143 11.00 -19.97 4.19
CA GLU A 143 9.82 -20.75 4.60
C GLU A 143 10.19 -22.21 4.88
N HIS A 144 11.03 -22.81 4.04
CA HIS A 144 11.54 -24.16 4.25
C HIS A 144 12.41 -24.25 5.51
N GLU A 145 13.33 -23.32 5.73
CA GLU A 145 14.17 -23.26 6.94
C GLU A 145 13.32 -23.10 8.22
N LEU A 146 12.29 -22.25 8.18
CA LEU A 146 11.32 -22.12 9.28
C LEU A 146 10.57 -23.43 9.53
N GLN A 147 10.16 -24.12 8.48
CA GLN A 147 9.47 -25.40 8.59
C GLN A 147 10.40 -26.49 9.17
N ASP A 148 11.66 -26.54 8.75
CA ASP A 148 12.65 -27.47 9.29
C ASP A 148 12.94 -27.19 10.78
N MET A 149 13.07 -25.92 11.16
CA MET A 149 13.21 -25.53 12.57
C MET A 149 11.98 -25.95 13.39
N GLN A 150 10.77 -25.81 12.83
CA GLN A 150 9.55 -26.26 13.50
C GLN A 150 9.49 -27.79 13.64
N ASN A 151 9.89 -28.52 12.59
CA ASN A 151 9.92 -29.99 12.61
C ASN A 151 10.95 -30.50 13.63
N THR A 152 12.16 -29.95 13.64
CA THR A 152 13.20 -30.31 14.63
C THR A 152 12.76 -29.98 16.05
N PHE A 153 12.09 -28.84 16.27
CA PHE A 153 11.50 -28.52 17.57
C PHE A 153 10.42 -29.54 17.97
N ASN A 154 9.51 -29.89 17.05
CA ASN A 154 8.46 -30.86 17.31
C ASN A 154 9.04 -32.24 17.64
N GLU A 155 10.05 -32.70 16.89
CA GLU A 155 10.76 -33.96 17.15
C GLU A 155 11.45 -33.96 18.51
N MET A 156 12.16 -32.87 18.86
CA MET A 156 12.78 -32.71 20.17
C MET A 156 11.73 -32.73 21.29
N SER A 157 10.60 -32.05 21.08
CA SER A 157 9.49 -32.04 22.05
C SER A 157 8.88 -33.44 22.20
N ALA A 158 8.71 -34.19 21.10
CA ALA A 158 8.14 -35.53 21.10
C ALA A 158 9.07 -36.55 21.77
N THR A 159 10.38 -36.45 21.55
CA THR A 159 11.37 -37.32 22.21
C THR A 159 11.45 -37.05 23.72
N GLU A 160 11.44 -35.78 24.15
CA GLU A 160 11.40 -35.46 25.58
C GLU A 160 10.06 -35.86 26.23
N LEU A 161 8.92 -35.67 25.54
CA LEU A 161 7.62 -36.14 26.02
C LEU A 161 7.58 -37.67 26.14
N THR A 162 8.05 -38.42 25.14
CA THR A 162 8.09 -39.89 25.21
C THR A 162 9.02 -40.39 26.31
N LYS A 163 10.17 -39.75 26.51
CA LYS A 163 11.08 -40.03 27.64
C LYS A 163 10.42 -39.77 29.00
N LEU A 164 9.64 -38.70 29.15
CA LEU A 164 8.86 -38.44 30.36
C LEU A 164 7.75 -39.48 30.55
N ILE A 165 7.02 -39.83 29.49
CA ILE A 165 5.94 -40.82 29.51
C ILE A 165 6.46 -42.21 29.89
N ILE A 166 7.65 -42.61 29.44
CA ILE A 166 8.23 -43.92 29.78
C ILE A 166 8.85 -43.91 31.19
N SER A 167 9.54 -42.83 31.57
CA SER A 167 10.21 -42.76 32.88
C SER A 167 9.25 -42.64 34.06
N ARG A 168 8.08 -42.03 33.87
CA ARG A 168 7.06 -41.87 34.92
C ARG A 168 6.48 -43.19 35.45
N PRO A 169 5.96 -44.12 34.63
CA PRO A 169 5.41 -45.39 35.09
C PRO A 169 6.50 -46.28 35.70
N LEU A 170 7.73 -46.25 35.16
CA LEU A 170 8.88 -46.94 35.75
C LEU A 170 9.17 -46.45 37.17
N LYS A 171 9.21 -45.12 37.38
CA LYS A 171 9.39 -44.53 38.71
C LYS A 171 8.23 -44.85 39.65
N GLN A 172 6.99 -44.80 39.16
CA GLN A 172 5.82 -45.14 39.96
C GLN A 172 5.82 -46.62 40.38
N ASN A 173 6.16 -47.54 39.47
CA ASN A 173 6.27 -48.96 39.78
C ASN A 173 7.39 -49.24 40.80
N LEU A 174 8.56 -48.62 40.62
CA LEU A 174 9.66 -48.72 41.59
C LEU A 174 9.23 -48.23 42.98
N ASN A 175 8.54 -47.10 43.05
CA ASN A 175 8.04 -46.56 44.31
C ASN A 175 6.97 -47.47 44.94
N ALA A 176 6.09 -48.05 44.14
CA ALA A 176 5.09 -49.01 44.63
C ALA A 176 5.75 -50.27 45.21
N ALA A 177 6.72 -50.85 44.48
CA ALA A 177 7.49 -52.00 44.97
C ALA A 177 8.28 -51.65 46.25
N LYS A 178 8.85 -50.44 46.34
CA LYS A 178 9.52 -49.96 47.56
C LYS A 178 8.56 -49.85 48.73
N ALA A 179 7.36 -49.32 48.52
CA ALA A 179 6.34 -49.20 49.56
C ALA A 179 5.84 -50.58 50.03
N GLU A 180 5.70 -51.55 49.13
CA GLU A 180 5.33 -52.93 49.46
C GLU A 180 6.43 -53.63 50.28
N ILE A 181 7.70 -53.48 49.89
CA ILE A 181 8.83 -54.00 50.67
C ILE A 181 8.88 -53.33 52.04
N GLN A 182 8.66 -52.01 52.11
CA GLN A 182 8.64 -51.30 53.38
C GLN A 182 7.49 -51.77 54.28
N GLY A 183 6.28 -51.88 53.75
CA GLY A 183 5.13 -52.39 54.50
C GLY A 183 5.32 -53.81 55.01
N SER A 184 5.79 -54.73 54.17
CA SER A 184 6.09 -56.10 54.59
C SER A 184 7.23 -56.19 55.61
N THR A 185 8.24 -55.32 55.51
CA THR A 185 9.32 -55.22 56.50
C THR A 185 8.78 -54.68 57.83
N ASP A 186 7.95 -53.64 57.81
CA ASP A 186 7.35 -53.04 59.00
C ASP A 186 6.42 -54.04 59.72
N GLU A 187 5.60 -54.77 58.97
CA GLU A 187 4.76 -55.85 59.51
C GLU A 187 5.60 -56.97 60.14
N ALA A 188 6.69 -57.39 59.50
CA ALA A 188 7.58 -58.40 60.05
C ALA A 188 8.27 -57.91 61.35
N LEU A 189 8.68 -56.63 61.38
CA LEU A 189 9.24 -56.00 62.57
C LEU A 189 8.20 -55.92 63.70
N ASP A 190 6.95 -55.57 63.41
CA ASP A 190 5.89 -55.49 64.40
C ASP A 190 5.49 -56.87 64.94
N GLN A 191 5.44 -57.89 64.09
CA GLN A 191 5.29 -59.28 64.54
C GLN A 191 6.45 -59.72 65.44
N GLN A 192 7.69 -59.36 65.09
CA GLN A 192 8.85 -59.67 65.91
C GLN A 192 8.81 -58.94 67.26
N LYS A 193 8.41 -57.66 67.28
CA LYS A 193 8.20 -56.89 68.51
C LYS A 193 7.10 -57.52 69.37
N TYR A 194 5.99 -57.94 68.77
CA TYR A 194 4.91 -58.61 69.48
C TYR A 194 5.38 -59.93 70.12
N LEU A 195 6.06 -60.80 69.37
CA LEU A 195 6.59 -62.05 69.91
C LEU A 195 7.65 -61.83 70.99
N ALA A 196 8.50 -60.79 70.84
CA ALA A 196 9.49 -60.44 71.85
C ALA A 196 8.85 -59.92 73.13
N THR A 197 7.84 -59.03 73.01
CA THR A 197 7.10 -58.49 74.16
C THR A 197 6.27 -59.56 74.86
N GLU A 198 5.62 -60.46 74.13
CA GLU A 198 4.89 -61.60 74.70
C GLU A 198 5.82 -62.54 75.48
N LYS A 199 6.97 -62.92 74.90
CA LYS A 199 7.98 -63.73 75.58
C LYS A 199 8.58 -63.04 76.81
N ALA A 200 8.74 -61.71 76.77
CA ALA A 200 9.18 -60.93 77.91
C ALA A 200 8.09 -60.93 79.00
N MET A 201 6.83 -60.62 78.66
CA MET A 201 5.69 -60.63 79.58
C MET A 201 5.47 -61.98 80.25
N ALA A 202 5.70 -63.09 79.55
CA ALA A 202 5.58 -64.44 80.12
C ALA A 202 6.61 -64.74 81.22
N LYS A 203 7.75 -64.04 81.23
CA LYS A 203 8.83 -64.22 82.23
C LYS A 203 8.76 -63.23 83.39
N MET A 204 7.89 -62.22 83.33
CA MET A 204 7.74 -61.21 84.38
C MET A 204 6.78 -61.66 85.49
N ASP A 205 6.91 -61.05 86.67
CA ASP A 205 5.95 -61.19 87.78
C ASP A 205 4.60 -60.53 87.43
N LYS A 206 3.52 -60.99 88.07
CA LYS A 206 2.14 -60.55 87.88
C LYS A 206 1.98 -59.04 88.10
N TYR A 207 2.66 -58.47 89.10
CA TYR A 207 2.58 -57.03 89.40
C TYR A 207 3.24 -56.20 88.28
N SER A 208 4.48 -56.53 87.89
CA SER A 208 5.18 -55.85 86.79
C SER A 208 4.47 -55.98 85.44
N ARG A 209 3.82 -57.13 85.18
CA ARG A 209 3.00 -57.31 83.97
C ARG A 209 1.79 -56.36 83.94
N GLN A 210 1.14 -56.15 85.09
CA GLN A 210 0.01 -55.23 85.17
C GLN A 210 0.46 -53.78 84.93
N GLU A 211 1.57 -53.35 85.51
CA GLU A 211 2.11 -52.00 85.31
C GLU A 211 2.42 -51.72 83.83
N VAL A 212 2.95 -52.70 83.08
CA VAL A 212 3.20 -52.56 81.64
C VAL A 212 1.90 -52.43 80.85
N LEU A 213 0.87 -53.23 81.16
CA LEU A 213 -0.43 -53.13 80.50
C LEU A 213 -1.13 -51.79 80.78
N ASP A 214 -1.03 -51.30 82.02
CA ASP A 214 -1.58 -50.01 82.41
C ASP A 214 -0.82 -48.87 81.72
N ASN A 215 0.51 -48.96 81.58
CA ASN A 215 1.30 -48.00 80.83
C ASN A 215 0.96 -48.00 79.33
N ASP A 216 0.75 -49.17 78.72
CA ASP A 216 0.33 -49.29 77.32
C ASP A 216 -1.09 -48.77 77.10
N TRP A 217 -1.97 -48.91 78.09
CA TRP A 217 -3.29 -48.28 78.07
C TRP A 217 -3.17 -46.75 78.15
N LEU A 218 -2.38 -46.23 79.10
CA LEU A 218 -2.14 -44.79 79.23
C LEU A 218 -1.51 -44.18 77.97
N LYS A 219 -0.58 -44.88 77.32
CA LYS A 219 0.01 -44.42 76.03
C LYS A 219 -1.02 -44.31 74.92
N ARG A 220 -1.94 -45.29 74.81
CA ARG A 220 -3.05 -45.23 73.85
C ARG A 220 -3.97 -44.05 74.15
N GLU A 221 -4.30 -43.84 75.42
CA GLU A 221 -5.12 -42.71 75.83
C GLU A 221 -4.46 -41.36 75.52
N VAL A 222 -3.17 -41.21 75.83
CA VAL A 222 -2.40 -40.01 75.49
C VAL A 222 -2.36 -39.78 73.98
N ALA A 223 -2.19 -40.83 73.17
CA ALA A 223 -2.19 -40.70 71.71
C ALA A 223 -3.56 -40.25 71.16
N ILE A 224 -4.66 -40.75 71.74
CA ILE A 224 -6.02 -40.29 71.39
C ILE A 224 -6.17 -38.80 71.72
N HIS A 225 -5.81 -38.40 72.95
CA HIS A 225 -5.87 -36.99 73.34
C HIS A 225 -4.96 -36.08 72.50
N GLN A 226 -3.79 -36.55 72.09
CA GLN A 226 -2.92 -35.82 71.15
C GLN A 226 -3.61 -35.63 69.80
N SER A 227 -4.21 -36.69 69.24
CA SER A 227 -4.98 -36.59 68.00
C SER A 227 -6.16 -35.62 68.14
N ASP A 228 -6.88 -35.65 69.26
CA ASP A 228 -8.00 -34.75 69.52
C ASP A 228 -7.52 -33.28 69.63
N VAL A 229 -6.38 -33.05 70.29
CA VAL A 229 -5.75 -31.73 70.37
C VAL A 229 -5.33 -31.23 68.99
N ASP A 230 -4.74 -32.08 68.15
CA ASP A 230 -4.33 -31.70 66.79
C ASP A 230 -5.53 -31.31 65.92
N VAL A 231 -6.64 -32.05 66.04
CA VAL A 231 -7.90 -31.73 65.35
C VAL A 231 -8.49 -30.42 65.86
N LEU A 232 -8.54 -30.21 67.18
CA LEU A 232 -9.04 -28.97 67.78
C LEU A 232 -8.17 -27.77 67.39
N MET A 233 -6.84 -27.93 67.39
CA MET A 233 -5.90 -26.91 66.96
C MET A 233 -6.12 -26.54 65.48
N SER A 234 -6.30 -27.54 64.60
CA SER A 234 -6.61 -27.30 63.20
C SER A 234 -7.95 -26.54 63.01
N GLN A 235 -8.95 -26.84 63.83
CA GLN A 235 -10.24 -26.12 63.82
C GLN A 235 -10.09 -24.69 64.34
N VAL A 236 -9.32 -24.48 65.41
CA VAL A 236 -9.01 -23.13 65.94
C VAL A 236 -8.28 -22.31 64.88
N GLU A 237 -7.25 -22.86 64.24
CA GLU A 237 -6.53 -22.20 63.15
C GLU A 237 -7.47 -21.81 61.99
N SER A 238 -8.41 -22.68 61.63
CA SER A 238 -9.43 -22.38 60.61
C SER A 238 -10.34 -21.23 61.04
N VAL A 239 -10.83 -21.24 62.28
CA VAL A 239 -11.69 -20.18 62.82
C VAL A 239 -10.94 -18.86 62.96
N GLU A 240 -9.68 -18.89 63.38
CA GLU A 240 -8.81 -17.71 63.42
C GLU A 240 -8.57 -17.13 62.03
N ALA A 241 -8.34 -17.99 61.03
CA ALA A 241 -8.20 -17.57 59.63
C ALA A 241 -9.49 -16.94 59.09
N GLU A 242 -10.66 -17.52 59.38
CA GLU A 242 -11.96 -16.96 59.01
C GLU A 242 -12.23 -15.62 59.71
N ASN A 243 -11.92 -15.50 61.01
CA ASN A 243 -12.04 -14.26 61.76
C ASN A 243 -11.15 -13.15 61.17
N LEU A 244 -9.90 -13.46 60.81
CA LEU A 244 -9.02 -12.50 60.14
C LEU A 244 -9.58 -12.05 58.79
N LYS A 245 -10.21 -12.95 58.04
CA LYS A 245 -10.87 -12.62 56.77
C LYS A 245 -12.10 -11.76 56.96
N ILE A 246 -12.95 -12.04 57.96
CA ILE A 246 -14.12 -11.22 58.27
C ILE A 246 -13.66 -9.82 58.73
N MET A 247 -12.62 -9.75 59.57
CA MET A 247 -12.04 -8.48 59.98
C MET A 247 -11.48 -7.70 58.80
N SER A 248 -10.77 -8.35 57.87
CA SER A 248 -10.27 -7.66 56.66
C SER A 248 -11.40 -7.12 55.80
N GLN A 249 -12.47 -7.90 55.60
CA GLN A 249 -13.67 -7.46 54.89
C GLN A 249 -14.37 -6.29 55.60
N LEU A 250 -14.46 -6.31 56.93
CA LEU A 250 -15.05 -5.20 57.69
C LEU A 250 -14.23 -3.92 57.55
N PHE A 251 -12.90 -4.03 57.55
CA PHE A 251 -12.02 -2.89 57.27
C PHE A 251 -12.18 -2.38 55.83
N GLU A 252 -12.29 -3.27 54.84
CA GLU A 252 -12.55 -2.89 53.44
C GLU A 252 -13.89 -2.17 53.30
N CYS A 253 -14.98 -2.72 53.86
CA CYS A 253 -16.29 -2.08 53.87
C CYS A 253 -16.25 -0.71 54.56
N HIS A 254 -15.58 -0.59 55.71
CA HIS A 254 -15.43 0.69 56.39
C HIS A 254 -14.64 1.72 55.56
N VAL A 255 -13.59 1.28 54.86
CA VAL A 255 -12.83 2.13 53.93
C VAL A 255 -13.70 2.56 52.75
N ASP A 256 -14.51 1.66 52.19
CA ASP A 256 -15.40 2.00 51.09
C ASP A 256 -16.55 2.91 51.54
N ASP A 257 -17.11 2.73 52.73
CA ASP A 257 -18.08 3.65 53.32
C ASP A 257 -17.47 5.05 53.56
N LEU A 258 -16.20 5.10 53.98
CA LEU A 258 -15.44 6.35 54.07
C LEU A 258 -15.22 7.00 52.69
N LYS A 259 -14.93 6.22 51.65
CA LYS A 259 -14.82 6.75 50.28
C LYS A 259 -16.16 7.26 49.78
N ILE A 260 -17.26 6.52 49.99
CA ILE A 260 -18.60 6.94 49.58
C ILE A 260 -18.99 8.22 50.31
N SER A 261 -18.75 8.32 51.62
CA SER A 261 -19.01 9.55 52.36
C SER A 261 -18.11 10.69 51.89
N ARG A 262 -16.81 10.47 51.65
CA ARG A 262 -15.91 11.46 51.03
C ARG A 262 -16.43 11.92 49.68
N ASP A 263 -16.78 11.00 48.78
CA ASP A 263 -17.24 11.29 47.43
C ASP A 263 -18.61 11.99 47.47
N PHE A 264 -19.47 11.67 48.47
CA PHE A 264 -20.70 12.41 48.76
C PHE A 264 -20.42 13.84 49.26
N PHE A 265 -19.40 14.03 50.10
CA PHE A 265 -18.96 15.37 50.50
C PHE A 265 -18.36 16.14 49.31
N LEU A 266 -17.55 15.48 48.47
CA LEU A 266 -16.93 16.08 47.29
C LEU A 266 -17.96 16.42 46.20
N THR A 267 -18.99 15.60 45.99
CA THR A 267 -20.07 15.91 45.03
C THR A 267 -20.98 17.04 45.48
N GLN A 268 -21.03 17.38 46.78
CA GLN A 268 -21.70 18.59 47.26
C GLN A 268 -20.91 19.87 46.98
N PHE A 269 -19.60 19.78 46.76
CA PHE A 269 -18.78 20.84 46.19
C PHE A 269 -18.76 20.65 44.67
N GLY A 270 -19.86 21.03 44.03
CA GLY A 270 -20.15 20.72 42.63
C GLY A 270 -19.06 21.15 41.63
N GLU A 271 -18.99 20.36 40.56
CA GLU A 271 -18.61 20.72 39.17
C GLU A 271 -18.42 22.23 38.96
N GLY A 272 -17.24 22.77 39.30
CA GLY A 272 -16.99 24.20 39.15
C GLY A 272 -15.72 24.74 39.81
N ASP A 273 -15.29 24.19 40.94
CA ASP A 273 -14.03 24.58 41.57
C ASP A 273 -13.00 23.46 41.44
N GLU A 274 -11.94 23.72 40.68
CA GLU A 274 -10.68 22.97 40.75
C GLU A 274 -10.10 23.13 42.16
N VAL A 275 -10.57 22.32 43.11
CA VAL A 275 -9.90 22.17 44.40
C VAL A 275 -8.86 21.07 44.24
N GLU A 276 -7.76 21.47 43.60
CA GLU A 276 -6.51 20.73 43.60
C GLU A 276 -6.06 20.50 45.07
N GLY A 277 -5.97 19.23 45.45
CA GLY A 277 -4.92 18.74 46.35
C GLY A 277 -4.92 19.12 47.84
N PHE A 278 -5.89 19.86 48.39
CA PHE A 278 -5.71 20.34 49.79
C PHE A 278 -5.81 19.25 50.87
N LEU A 279 -6.53 18.14 50.65
CA LEU A 279 -6.68 17.08 51.67
C LEU A 279 -5.77 15.86 51.49
N GLU A 280 -5.22 15.64 50.28
CA GLU A 280 -4.30 14.52 50.02
C GLU A 280 -2.91 14.76 50.63
N ASP A 281 -2.47 16.03 50.65
CA ASP A 281 -1.19 16.43 51.24
C ASP A 281 -1.19 16.34 52.78
N ASP A 282 -2.34 16.57 53.42
CA ASP A 282 -2.42 16.61 54.90
C ASP A 282 -2.56 15.20 55.52
N ILE A 283 -3.15 14.24 54.79
CA ILE A 283 -3.22 12.83 55.21
C ILE A 283 -1.87 12.13 54.99
N THR A 284 -1.16 12.45 53.91
CA THR A 284 0.19 11.90 53.64
C THR A 284 1.25 12.48 54.60
N GLN A 285 1.14 13.77 54.98
CA GLN A 285 2.00 14.34 56.03
C GLN A 285 1.74 13.69 57.40
N ASN A 286 0.49 13.39 57.76
CA ASN A 286 0.18 12.72 59.02
C ASN A 286 0.60 11.23 59.05
N LEU A 287 0.55 10.51 57.93
CA LEU A 287 1.11 9.14 57.86
C LEU A 287 2.65 9.12 57.98
N SER A 288 3.32 10.14 57.43
CA SER A 288 4.77 10.32 57.56
C SER A 288 5.20 10.64 59.00
N LEU A 289 4.37 11.40 59.73
CA LEU A 289 4.61 11.74 61.14
C LEU A 289 4.34 10.58 62.12
N VAL A 290 3.47 9.62 61.78
CA VAL A 290 3.21 8.43 62.61
C VAL A 290 4.28 7.35 62.41
N SER A 291 4.92 7.29 61.24
CA SER A 291 6.01 6.35 60.94
C SER A 291 7.27 6.57 61.80
N THR A 292 7.45 7.76 62.38
CA THR A 292 8.65 8.11 63.17
C THR A 292 8.50 7.93 64.69
N LYS A 293 7.36 7.40 65.18
CA LYS A 293 7.12 7.19 66.63
C LYS A 293 6.80 5.76 67.08
N ALA A 294 6.92 4.77 66.19
CA ALA A 294 6.81 3.35 66.57
C ALA A 294 8.15 2.62 66.34
N SER A 295 9.16 3.00 67.12
CA SER A 295 10.30 2.13 67.39
C SER A 295 9.86 1.02 68.34
N ASN A 296 10.23 -0.21 67.99
CA ASN A 296 10.15 -1.46 68.76
C ASN A 296 8.88 -2.28 68.59
N GLN A 297 8.80 -3.05 67.50
CA GLN A 297 8.44 -4.48 67.58
C GLN A 297 8.84 -5.23 66.29
N SER A 298 9.69 -6.25 66.49
CA SER A 298 10.06 -7.38 65.63
C SER A 298 9.71 -7.30 64.13
N GLN A 299 10.72 -6.98 63.30
CA GLN A 299 10.61 -7.11 61.84
C GLN A 299 10.48 -8.58 61.45
N ARG A 300 9.33 -8.92 60.87
CA ARG A 300 9.10 -10.15 60.13
C ARG A 300 10.13 -10.24 58.99
N PRO A 301 10.81 -11.38 58.77
CA PRO A 301 11.80 -11.48 57.69
C PRO A 301 11.13 -11.23 56.33
N LYS A 302 11.75 -10.38 55.51
CA LYS A 302 11.31 -10.10 54.13
C LYS A 302 11.18 -11.42 53.35
N SER A 303 10.09 -11.58 52.60
CA SER A 303 9.85 -12.80 51.81
C SER A 303 10.96 -13.02 50.78
N ALA A 304 11.27 -14.30 50.50
CA ALA A 304 12.32 -14.68 49.55
C ALA A 304 12.12 -14.07 48.16
N ILE A 305 10.87 -13.81 47.77
CA ILE A 305 10.50 -13.16 46.51
C ILE A 305 10.96 -11.70 46.51
N HIS A 306 10.79 -10.99 47.62
CA HIS A 306 11.18 -9.58 47.70
C HIS A 306 12.71 -9.40 47.66
N LYS A 307 13.44 -10.34 48.28
CA LYS A 307 14.91 -10.37 48.25
C LYS A 307 15.47 -10.67 46.86
N ALA A 308 14.84 -11.61 46.12
CA ALA A 308 15.24 -11.95 44.76
C ALA A 308 14.95 -10.83 43.75
N VAL A 309 13.90 -10.04 43.98
CA VAL A 309 13.56 -8.87 43.16
C VAL A 309 14.52 -7.70 43.44
N GLU A 310 14.84 -7.42 44.70
CA GLU A 310 15.88 -6.43 45.05
C GLU A 310 17.24 -6.78 44.42
N GLU A 311 17.63 -8.06 44.45
CA GLU A 311 18.90 -8.54 43.88
C GLU A 311 18.93 -8.41 42.35
N LYS A 312 17.82 -8.69 41.65
CA LYS A 312 17.70 -8.53 40.20
C LYS A 312 17.65 -7.07 39.73
N VAL A 313 17.07 -6.18 40.54
CA VAL A 313 16.97 -4.75 40.21
C VAL A 313 18.28 -4.03 40.50
N MET A 314 19.05 -4.49 41.50
CA MET A 314 20.40 -4.00 41.81
C MET A 314 21.49 -4.54 40.87
N SER A 315 21.22 -5.62 40.12
CA SER A 315 22.18 -6.23 39.19
C SER A 315 22.11 -5.68 37.75
N LEU A 316 21.31 -4.64 37.49
CA LEU A 316 21.26 -3.98 36.18
C LEU A 316 22.34 -2.89 36.10
N PRO A 317 23.38 -3.03 35.25
CA PRO A 317 24.33 -1.94 35.04
C PRO A 317 23.70 -0.80 34.24
N ALA A 318 23.86 0.43 34.74
CA ALA A 318 23.53 1.66 34.04
C ALA A 318 24.44 1.87 32.80
N PRO A 319 23.97 2.56 31.74
CA PRO A 319 24.74 2.70 30.50
C PRO A 319 25.90 3.69 30.68
N SER A 320 27.12 3.18 30.61
CA SER A 320 28.35 3.97 30.51
C SER A 320 28.73 4.21 29.05
N LYS A 321 29.07 5.47 28.75
CA LYS A 321 29.84 5.91 27.58
C LYS A 321 31.20 5.19 27.48
N VAL A 322 31.59 4.82 26.26
CA VAL A 322 32.97 4.66 25.74
C VAL A 322 32.82 4.53 24.21
N ASP A 323 33.34 5.42 23.36
CA ASP A 323 34.73 5.68 22.97
C ASP A 323 35.54 4.42 22.57
N SER A 324 35.80 4.38 21.26
CA SER A 324 37.04 4.06 20.55
C SER A 324 37.72 2.69 20.65
N ASP A 325 37.91 2.13 19.44
CA ASP A 325 38.95 1.21 18.92
C ASP A 325 38.98 -0.22 19.53
N ASP A 326 39.09 -1.33 18.80
CA ASP A 326 39.95 -1.62 17.64
C ASP A 326 39.49 -2.91 16.87
N ALA A 327 39.71 -2.93 15.54
CA ALA A 327 40.11 -4.04 14.61
C ALA A 327 39.46 -5.48 14.69
N VAL A 328 39.12 -6.23 13.61
CA VAL A 328 39.71 -6.45 12.26
C VAL A 328 38.72 -7.14 11.30
N ASP A 329 39.02 -7.04 9.99
CA ASP A 329 38.74 -7.94 8.85
C ASP A 329 37.39 -7.91 8.10
N SER A 330 37.37 -7.27 6.93
CA SER A 330 37.49 -8.00 5.65
C SER A 330 37.65 -7.08 4.44
N ASP A 331 38.68 -7.40 3.66
CA ASP A 331 39.01 -7.14 2.25
C ASP A 331 38.03 -6.33 1.36
N PHE A 332 38.56 -5.27 0.72
CA PHE A 332 38.61 -5.15 -0.75
C PHE A 332 39.43 -3.91 -1.16
N ASP A 333 40.67 -4.15 -1.62
CA ASP A 333 41.57 -3.15 -2.19
C ASP A 333 41.22 -2.81 -3.65
N GLY A 334 41.11 -1.52 -3.95
CA GLY A 334 41.03 -0.94 -5.28
C GLY A 334 41.59 0.50 -5.28
N ASP A 335 42.72 0.66 -5.95
CA ASP A 335 43.68 1.77 -6.00
C ASP A 335 43.14 3.20 -6.34
N PRO A 336 43.83 4.29 -5.95
CA PRO A 336 43.42 5.69 -6.15
C PRO A 336 44.29 6.50 -7.14
N GLY A 337 43.72 7.60 -7.66
CA GLY A 337 44.40 8.64 -8.47
C GLY A 337 43.64 8.91 -9.77
N GLU A 338 43.36 10.12 -10.23
CA GLU A 338 44.15 11.35 -10.21
C GLU A 338 43.24 12.53 -10.60
N GLU A 339 43.68 13.75 -10.27
CA GLU A 339 43.03 15.05 -10.44
C GLU A 339 42.59 15.38 -11.88
N GLY A 340 41.52 16.19 -12.05
CA GLY A 340 41.26 16.81 -13.34
C GLY A 340 39.95 17.57 -13.50
N SER A 341 40.00 18.89 -13.24
CA SER A 341 39.23 19.93 -13.93
C SER A 341 37.70 19.90 -13.85
N ALA A 342 37.15 20.76 -12.98
CA ALA A 342 35.79 21.27 -13.13
C ALA A 342 35.67 22.04 -14.47
N ALA A 343 35.06 21.41 -15.47
CA ALA A 343 34.66 22.07 -16.71
C ALA A 343 33.13 22.25 -16.72
N ASP A 344 32.76 23.48 -17.07
CA ASP A 344 31.41 24.05 -17.15
C ASP A 344 30.48 23.22 -18.10
N PRO A 345 29.24 22.87 -17.70
CA PRO A 345 28.34 22.02 -18.51
C PRO A 345 27.84 22.65 -19.82
N PHE A 346 28.21 23.90 -20.15
CA PHE A 346 27.65 24.63 -21.29
C PHE A 346 28.43 24.53 -22.61
N GLU A 347 29.65 23.97 -22.62
CA GLU A 347 30.51 24.03 -23.82
C GLU A 347 30.38 22.84 -24.79
N LYS A 348 29.73 21.74 -24.41
CA LYS A 348 29.75 20.49 -25.23
C LYS A 348 28.64 20.37 -26.28
N ASN A 349 27.64 21.25 -26.28
CA ASN A 349 26.43 21.06 -27.10
C ASN A 349 26.34 21.95 -28.35
N PHE A 350 27.35 22.76 -28.67
CA PHE A 350 27.23 23.76 -29.76
C PHE A 350 28.07 23.51 -31.02
N LEU A 351 28.94 22.49 -31.06
CA LEU A 351 29.90 22.33 -32.16
C LEU A 351 30.01 20.90 -32.72
N GLY A 352 29.01 20.05 -32.50
CA GLY A 352 29.07 18.61 -32.82
C GLY A 352 28.07 18.10 -33.85
N ASP A 353 27.47 18.94 -34.69
CA ASP A 353 26.54 18.46 -35.73
C ASP A 353 27.27 18.32 -37.07
N GLU A 354 27.78 17.12 -37.36
CA GLU A 354 28.55 16.77 -38.56
C GLU A 354 27.74 16.83 -39.88
N HIS A 355 26.50 17.34 -39.85
CA HIS A 355 25.61 17.43 -41.01
C HIS A 355 25.04 18.84 -41.24
N PHE A 356 25.66 19.89 -40.69
CA PHE A 356 25.20 21.27 -40.89
C PHE A 356 25.17 21.70 -42.37
N GLU A 357 26.10 21.19 -43.19
CA GLU A 357 26.18 21.49 -44.63
C GLU A 357 24.99 20.96 -45.45
N ASP A 358 24.30 19.91 -45.00
CA ASP A 358 23.20 19.29 -45.74
C ASP A 358 21.88 20.07 -45.59
N TYR A 359 21.73 20.83 -44.50
CA TYR A 359 20.56 21.70 -44.28
C TYR A 359 20.52 22.90 -45.23
N LEU A 360 21.68 23.35 -45.73
CA LEU A 360 21.78 24.48 -46.66
C LEU A 360 21.52 24.09 -48.13
N ARG A 361 21.39 22.79 -48.43
CA ARG A 361 21.16 22.26 -49.80
C ARG A 361 19.70 21.94 -50.11
N LEU A 362 18.79 22.12 -49.16
CA LEU A 362 17.37 21.84 -49.36
C LEU A 362 16.71 23.01 -50.10
N GLY A 363 16.30 22.75 -51.35
CA GLY A 363 15.45 23.66 -52.12
C GLY A 363 14.03 23.81 -51.53
N PRO A 364 13.16 24.63 -52.14
CA PRO A 364 11.81 24.87 -51.63
C PRO A 364 11.06 23.56 -51.35
N LEU A 365 10.58 23.41 -50.12
CA LEU A 365 9.97 22.19 -49.59
C LEU A 365 8.66 21.87 -50.33
N GLU A 366 8.62 20.81 -51.14
CA GLU A 366 7.39 20.31 -51.73
C GLU A 366 6.48 19.71 -50.64
N LEU A 367 5.27 20.27 -50.49
CA LEU A 367 4.25 19.79 -49.56
C LEU A 367 3.80 18.36 -49.93
N LYS A 368 4.39 17.34 -49.29
CA LYS A 368 3.87 15.97 -49.31
C LYS A 368 2.69 15.86 -48.36
N MET A 369 1.48 15.78 -48.92
CA MET A 369 0.26 15.48 -48.19
C MET A 369 0.40 14.11 -47.51
N LEU A 370 0.40 14.11 -46.18
CA LEU A 370 0.54 12.93 -45.34
C LEU A 370 -0.82 12.22 -45.24
N ASN A 371 -0.93 11.01 -45.78
CA ASN A 371 -2.13 10.18 -45.63
C ASN A 371 -2.02 9.30 -44.38
N VAL A 372 -2.91 9.51 -43.43
CA VAL A 372 -3.04 8.70 -42.22
C VAL A 372 -3.99 7.53 -42.50
N ASN A 373 -3.44 6.32 -42.59
CA ASN A 373 -4.24 5.10 -42.63
C ASN A 373 -4.40 4.53 -41.21
N GLY A 374 -5.58 4.75 -40.60
CA GLY A 374 -5.94 4.13 -39.34
C GLY A 374 -6.46 2.70 -39.54
N LYS A 375 -5.92 1.74 -38.78
CA LYS A 375 -6.43 0.36 -38.72
C LYS A 375 -7.27 0.21 -37.45
N GLY A 376 -8.58 0.02 -37.60
CA GLY A 376 -9.48 -0.16 -36.45
C GLY A 376 -9.22 -1.47 -35.71
N MET A 377 -8.77 -1.39 -34.46
CA MET A 377 -8.72 -2.54 -33.55
C MET A 377 -10.08 -2.72 -32.86
N LYS A 378 -10.50 -3.98 -32.70
CA LYS A 378 -11.74 -4.30 -31.99
C LYS A 378 -11.52 -4.17 -30.49
N ILE A 379 -12.37 -3.40 -29.83
CA ILE A 379 -12.42 -3.29 -28.37
C ILE A 379 -12.85 -4.65 -27.81
N ILE A 380 -11.94 -5.32 -27.11
CA ILE A 380 -12.24 -6.53 -26.35
C ILE A 380 -13.04 -6.09 -25.13
N LYS A 381 -14.29 -6.54 -25.01
CA LYS A 381 -15.08 -6.33 -23.79
C LYS A 381 -14.39 -7.08 -22.64
N PRO A 382 -14.25 -6.49 -21.45
CA PRO A 382 -13.67 -7.18 -20.30
C PRO A 382 -14.46 -8.46 -20.04
N GLN A 383 -13.75 -9.58 -19.95
CA GLN A 383 -14.30 -10.88 -19.63
C GLN A 383 -14.97 -10.77 -18.25
N THR A 384 -16.22 -11.23 -18.14
CA THR A 384 -16.86 -11.35 -16.82
C THR A 384 -15.99 -12.25 -15.95
N PRO A 385 -15.63 -11.82 -14.73
CA PRO A 385 -14.76 -12.60 -13.87
C PRO A 385 -15.37 -13.98 -13.56
N PRO A 386 -14.53 -15.01 -13.40
CA PRO A 386 -14.99 -16.37 -13.14
C PRO A 386 -15.80 -16.44 -11.84
N VAL A 387 -16.74 -17.38 -11.78
CA VAL A 387 -17.69 -17.58 -10.66
C VAL A 387 -17.01 -17.72 -9.29
N GLU A 388 -15.72 -18.09 -9.27
CA GLU A 388 -14.89 -18.19 -8.08
C GLU A 388 -14.50 -16.82 -7.49
N GLU A 389 -14.32 -15.79 -8.33
CA GLU A 389 -14.05 -14.40 -7.89
C GLU A 389 -15.32 -13.70 -7.35
N ILE A 390 -16.50 -14.14 -7.79
CA ILE A 390 -17.77 -13.65 -7.24
C ILE A 390 -17.99 -14.22 -5.83
N LYS A 391 -17.60 -15.49 -5.61
CA LYS A 391 -17.65 -16.13 -4.29
C LYS A 391 -16.61 -15.57 -3.33
N SER A 392 -15.43 -15.16 -3.81
CA SER A 392 -14.39 -14.58 -2.94
C SER A 392 -14.74 -13.17 -2.45
N LYS A 393 -15.55 -12.42 -3.20
CA LYS A 393 -16.11 -11.12 -2.77
C LYS A 393 -17.12 -11.23 -1.62
N ASP A 394 -17.81 -12.37 -1.48
CA ASP A 394 -18.70 -12.61 -0.34
C ASP A 394 -17.93 -12.74 0.99
N TRP A 395 -16.64 -13.14 0.93
CA TRP A 395 -15.76 -13.26 2.10
C TRP A 395 -14.99 -11.98 2.44
N ARG A 396 -14.96 -11.00 1.52
CA ARG A 396 -14.35 -9.68 1.72
C ARG A 396 -15.26 -8.59 1.12
N PRO A 397 -16.30 -8.16 1.83
CA PRO A 397 -17.08 -7.01 1.40
C PRO A 397 -16.19 -5.76 1.41
N ASP A 398 -16.22 -4.98 0.32
CA ASP A 398 -15.51 -3.70 0.19
C ASP A 398 -16.03 -2.64 1.18
N GLU A 399 -17.20 -2.87 1.79
CA GLU A 399 -17.77 -2.08 2.86
C GLU A 399 -17.63 -2.79 4.21
N TRP A 400 -16.86 -2.20 5.13
CA TRP A 400 -16.71 -2.67 6.50
C TRP A 400 -18.08 -2.73 7.19
N PRO A 401 -18.42 -3.79 7.96
CA PRO A 401 -19.70 -3.91 8.66
C PRO A 401 -19.99 -2.84 9.71
N VAL A 402 -19.08 -1.89 9.93
CA VAL A 402 -19.21 -0.81 10.91
C VAL A 402 -19.04 0.52 10.19
N THR A 403 -20.16 1.22 9.98
CA THR A 403 -20.13 2.56 9.37
C THR A 403 -19.87 3.63 10.45
N LYS A 404 -19.17 4.71 10.10
CA LYS A 404 -18.92 5.88 10.99
C LYS A 404 -20.17 6.38 11.77
N PRO A 405 -21.39 6.41 11.21
CA PRO A 405 -22.59 6.76 11.98
C PRO A 405 -22.98 5.71 13.04
N MET A 406 -22.69 4.42 12.85
CA MET A 406 -22.97 3.39 13.87
C MET A 406 -22.04 3.52 15.09
N LEU A 407 -20.81 3.97 14.88
CA LEU A 407 -19.88 4.30 15.98
C LEU A 407 -20.31 5.55 16.75
N ARG A 408 -20.88 6.55 16.07
CA ARG A 408 -21.40 7.78 16.70
C ARG A 408 -22.68 7.56 17.52
N ASN A 409 -23.42 6.50 17.27
CA ASN A 409 -24.62 6.18 18.07
C ASN A 409 -24.28 5.41 19.37
N ILE A 410 -23.07 4.87 19.49
CA ILE A 410 -22.59 4.16 20.70
C ILE A 410 -21.98 5.16 21.68
N THR A 411 -21.33 6.22 21.18
CA THR A 411 -20.92 7.37 22.00
C THR A 411 -22.04 8.39 22.01
N GLY A 412 -22.88 8.39 23.06
CA GLY A 412 -24.07 9.24 23.21
C GLY A 412 -23.82 10.75 23.25
N VAL A 413 -23.15 11.32 22.25
CA VAL A 413 -22.89 12.74 22.09
C VAL A 413 -23.89 13.27 21.06
N THR A 414 -25.01 13.75 21.56
CA THR A 414 -25.95 14.56 20.79
C THR A 414 -25.30 15.90 20.44
N PRO A 415 -25.35 16.36 19.18
CA PRO A 415 -24.88 17.70 18.85
C PRO A 415 -25.90 18.71 19.39
N ARG A 416 -25.44 19.63 20.26
CA ARG A 416 -26.20 20.84 20.61
C ARG A 416 -26.39 21.67 19.34
N LYS A 417 -27.63 22.16 19.18
CA LYS A 417 -28.08 23.06 18.11
C LYS A 417 -27.23 24.32 17.97
#